data_AF-A0A6A7NCK7-F1
#
_entry.id   AF-A0A6A7NCK7-F1
#
_cell.length_a   1.000
_cell.length_b   1.000
_cell.length_c   1.000
_cell.angle_alpha   90.00
_cell.angle_beta   90.00
_cell.angle_gamma   90.00
#
_symmetry.space_group_name_H-M   'P 1'
#
loop_
_entity.id
_entity.type
_entity.pdbx_description
1 polymer ?
#
loop_
_entity_poly.entity_id
_entity_poly.type
_entity_poly.pdbx_seq_one_letter_code
_entity_poly.pdbx_strand_id
1 'polypeptide(L)'
;MQDNNEPPRFRPVPWSGLETPADVELWIAEHDLSLQENIAKHETGYGVCFTLAEGGEIYLQTTQDGALILDVTPEAAWVAPLIMAAARVDEAPPGRLWVLPDDKLIQLMIGLSGLIASSILVVGHNFGLRRRMGAW
;
A
#
# COMPACT_ATOMS: atom_id res chain seq x y z
N MET A 1 8.14 -21.13 15.66
CA MET A 1 7.00 -20.19 15.57
C MET A 1 7.14 -19.29 16.78
N GLN A 2 7.75 -18.11 16.61
CA GLN A 2 7.84 -17.15 17.71
C GLN A 2 6.54 -16.34 17.69
N ASP A 3 5.62 -16.67 18.58
CA ASP A 3 4.53 -15.77 18.94
C ASP A 3 5.15 -14.59 19.68
N ASN A 4 5.52 -13.55 18.93
CA ASN A 4 5.83 -12.24 19.50
C ASN A 4 4.53 -11.64 20.02
N ASN A 5 4.22 -11.90 21.29
CA ASN A 5 3.09 -11.33 22.03
C ASN A 5 3.31 -9.85 22.40
N GLU A 6 4.11 -9.12 21.62
CA GLU A 6 4.31 -7.69 21.77
C GLU A 6 3.19 -7.00 20.98
N PRO A 7 2.49 -6.01 21.56
CA PRO A 7 1.47 -5.28 20.82
C PRO A 7 2.11 -4.69 19.56
N PRO A 8 1.43 -4.75 18.41
CA PRO A 8 2.00 -4.23 17.18
C PRO A 8 2.37 -2.76 17.38
N ARG A 9 3.61 -2.42 16.99
CA ARG A 9 4.19 -1.08 17.15
C ARG A 9 3.25 0.00 16.63
N PHE A 10 2.60 -0.28 15.51
CA PHE A 10 1.57 0.53 14.91
C PHE A 10 0.20 -0.08 15.20
N ARG A 11 -0.81 0.76 15.34
CA ARG A 11 -2.19 0.31 15.54
C ARG A 11 -3.01 0.66 14.29
N PRO A 12 -3.99 -0.17 13.91
CA PRO A 12 -4.91 0.18 12.84
C PRO A 12 -5.66 1.47 13.17
N VAL A 13 -5.71 2.38 12.20
CA VAL A 13 -6.48 3.62 12.24
C VAL A 13 -7.70 3.43 11.34
N PRO A 14 -8.94 3.63 11.85
CA PRO A 14 -10.13 3.59 11.03
C PRO A 14 -10.03 4.53 9.83
N TRP A 15 -10.50 4.09 8.67
CA TRP A 15 -10.36 4.86 7.45
C TRP A 15 -11.33 6.04 7.42
N SER A 16 -10.81 7.23 7.12
CA SER A 16 -11.61 8.39 6.76
C SER A 16 -11.66 8.47 5.24
N GLY A 17 -12.86 8.46 4.67
CA GLY A 17 -13.04 8.51 3.21
C GLY A 17 -12.35 9.73 2.59
N LEU A 18 -11.75 9.52 1.42
CA LEU A 18 -11.08 10.51 0.57
C LEU A 18 -11.92 10.65 -0.69
N GLU A 19 -12.47 11.83 -0.93
CA GLU A 19 -13.42 12.06 -2.03
C GLU A 19 -12.80 12.89 -3.15
N THR A 20 -11.83 13.73 -2.81
CA THR A 20 -11.18 14.68 -3.72
C THR A 20 -9.67 14.45 -3.81
N PRO A 21 -9.02 14.91 -4.89
CA PRO A 21 -7.56 14.91 -4.98
C PRO A 21 -6.88 15.64 -3.81
N ALA A 22 -7.49 16.73 -3.31
CA ALA A 22 -6.96 17.49 -2.19
C ALA A 22 -6.96 16.68 -0.88
N ASP A 23 -7.99 15.86 -0.65
CA ASP A 23 -8.05 14.96 0.50
C ASP A 23 -6.92 13.93 0.44
N VAL A 24 -6.64 13.41 -0.76
CA VAL A 24 -5.54 12.45 -0.95
C VAL A 24 -4.18 13.11 -0.76
N GLU A 25 -3.96 14.31 -1.28
CA GLU A 25 -2.70 15.04 -1.08
C GLU A 25 -2.44 15.32 0.41
N LEU A 26 -3.48 15.69 1.15
CA LEU A 26 -3.40 15.85 2.60
C LEU A 26 -3.04 14.53 3.28
N TRP A 27 -3.72 13.43 2.93
CA TRP A 27 -3.42 12.10 3.45
C TRP A 27 -1.97 11.67 3.14
N ILE A 28 -1.47 11.95 1.93
CA ILE A 28 -0.07 11.67 1.56
C ILE A 28 0.88 12.45 2.48
N ALA A 29 0.66 13.75 2.68
CA ALA A 29 1.51 14.58 3.53
C ALA A 29 1.54 14.09 4.99
N GLU A 30 0.38 13.72 5.53
CA GLU A 30 0.26 13.15 6.89
C GLU A 30 0.94 11.79 7.00
N HIS A 31 0.79 10.95 5.97
CA HIS A 31 1.42 9.64 5.90
C HIS A 31 2.95 9.75 5.81
N ASP A 32 3.48 10.63 4.96
CA ASP A 32 4.90 10.88 4.80
C ASP A 32 5.53 11.39 6.10
N LEU A 33 4.86 12.33 6.78
CA LEU A 33 5.29 12.80 8.09
C LEU A 33 5.31 11.66 9.11
N SER A 34 4.25 10.85 9.13
CA SER A 34 4.16 9.68 10.02
C SER A 34 5.29 8.67 9.76
N LEU A 35 5.63 8.41 8.50
CA LEU A 35 6.77 7.56 8.14
C LEU A 35 8.10 8.17 8.60
N GLN A 36 8.31 9.47 8.42
CA GLN A 36 9.53 10.14 8.85
C GLN A 36 9.73 10.11 10.37
N GLU A 37 8.65 10.26 11.14
CA GLU A 37 8.69 10.25 12.60
C GLU A 37 8.86 8.84 13.18
N ASN A 38 8.35 7.83 12.49
CA ASN A 38 8.24 6.48 13.04
C ASN A 38 9.16 5.44 12.41
N ILE A 39 9.71 5.66 11.22
CA ILE A 39 10.57 4.66 10.57
C ILE A 39 12.04 5.01 10.81
N ALA A 40 12.76 4.11 11.50
CA ALA A 40 14.19 4.26 11.71
C ALA A 40 14.96 4.02 10.41
N LYS A 41 16.11 4.69 10.26
CA LYS A 41 16.93 4.66 9.02
C LYS A 41 17.36 3.26 8.54
N HIS A 42 17.37 2.27 9.43
CA HIS A 42 17.76 0.89 9.11
C HIS A 42 16.56 -0.02 8.80
N GLU A 43 15.34 0.44 9.06
CA GLU A 43 14.12 -0.31 8.75
C GLU A 43 13.89 -0.30 7.24
N THR A 44 13.45 -1.43 6.71
CA THR A 44 13.18 -1.63 5.28
C THR A 44 11.82 -2.30 5.12
N GLY A 45 11.29 -2.30 3.89
CA GLY A 45 9.96 -2.86 3.65
C GLY A 45 8.87 -2.10 4.43
N TYR A 46 9.01 -0.78 4.51
CA TYR A 46 8.04 0.09 5.18
C TYR A 46 7.04 0.68 4.20
N GLY A 47 5.86 1.00 4.69
CA GLY A 47 4.77 1.56 3.90
C GLY A 47 3.46 1.55 4.69
N VAL A 48 2.35 1.34 3.98
CA VAL A 48 1.02 1.22 4.58
C VAL A 48 0.37 -0.10 4.19
N CYS A 49 -0.34 -0.72 5.12
CA CYS A 49 -1.29 -1.79 4.84
C CYS A 49 -2.70 -1.23 4.98
N PHE A 50 -3.51 -1.42 3.94
CA PHE A 50 -4.94 -1.15 3.95
C PHE A 50 -5.69 -2.45 4.16
N THR A 51 -6.51 -2.51 5.20
CA THR A 51 -7.47 -3.59 5.40
C THR A 51 -8.78 -3.21 4.73
N LEU A 52 -9.28 -4.07 3.84
CA LEU A 52 -10.51 -3.84 3.10
C LEU A 52 -11.73 -4.30 3.90
N ALA A 53 -12.84 -3.57 3.80
CA ALA A 53 -14.08 -3.84 4.53
C ALA A 53 -14.69 -5.22 4.19
N GLU A 54 -14.63 -5.61 2.92
CA GLU A 54 -15.16 -6.89 2.41
C GLU A 54 -14.12 -8.03 2.45
N GLY A 55 -12.95 -7.78 3.04
CA GLY A 55 -11.89 -8.77 3.25
C GLY A 55 -10.69 -8.62 2.33
N GLY A 56 -9.55 -9.04 2.87
CA GLY A 56 -8.24 -8.91 2.26
C GLY A 56 -7.54 -7.60 2.60
N GLU A 57 -6.26 -7.55 2.22
CA GLU A 57 -5.34 -6.45 2.46
C GLU A 57 -4.60 -6.06 1.18
N ILE A 58 -4.25 -4.77 1.11
CA ILE A 58 -3.36 -4.20 0.10
C ILE A 58 -2.21 -3.50 0.83
N TYR A 59 -0.99 -3.95 0.59
CA TYR A 59 0.21 -3.29 1.09
C TYR A 59 0.73 -2.34 0.01
N LEU A 60 0.96 -1.08 0.36
CA LEU A 60 1.48 -0.05 -0.53
C LEU A 60 2.84 0.44 -0.02
N GLN A 61 3.80 0.54 -0.94
CA GLN A 61 5.07 1.22 -0.74
C GLN A 61 5.40 2.08 -1.96
N THR A 62 5.90 3.29 -1.72
CA THR A 62 6.56 4.10 -2.75
C THR A 62 8.06 3.83 -2.73
N THR A 63 8.63 3.50 -3.88
CA THR A 63 10.06 3.25 -4.04
C THR A 63 10.83 4.57 -4.18
N GLN A 64 12.17 4.50 -4.05
CA GLN A 64 13.03 5.70 -4.18
C GLN A 64 13.00 6.31 -5.58
N ASP A 65 12.70 5.52 -6.61
CA ASP A 65 12.54 5.95 -8.01
C ASP A 65 11.11 6.41 -8.34
N GLY A 66 10.22 6.52 -7.34
CA GLY A 66 8.87 7.03 -7.52
C GLY A 66 7.88 6.01 -8.10
N ALA A 67 8.16 4.72 -8.03
CA ALA A 67 7.17 3.70 -8.39
C ALA A 67 6.31 3.35 -7.16
N LEU A 68 5.04 3.05 -7.39
CA LEU A 68 4.15 2.46 -6.40
C LEU A 68 4.21 0.95 -6.51
N ILE A 69 4.41 0.27 -5.39
CA ILE A 69 4.31 -1.18 -5.29
C ILE A 69 3.08 -1.51 -4.46
N LEU A 70 2.18 -2.32 -5.03
CA LEU A 70 1.07 -2.92 -4.30
C LEU A 70 1.32 -4.42 -4.15
N ASP A 71 1.32 -4.94 -2.92
CA ASP A 71 1.11 -6.38 -2.67
C ASP A 71 -0.36 -6.58 -2.30
N VAL A 72 -1.12 -7.18 -3.21
CA VAL A 72 -2.52 -7.51 -3.04
C VAL A 72 -2.63 -8.95 -2.54
N THR A 73 -3.21 -9.13 -1.36
CA THR A 73 -3.48 -10.48 -0.81
C THR A 73 -4.42 -11.29 -1.71
N PRO A 74 -4.37 -12.64 -1.68
CA PRO A 74 -5.30 -13.48 -2.43
C PRO A 74 -6.76 -13.17 -2.10
N GLU A 75 -7.05 -12.86 -0.84
CA GLU A 75 -8.36 -12.46 -0.34
C GLU A 75 -8.81 -11.11 -0.90
N ALA A 76 -7.86 -10.23 -1.26
CA ALA A 76 -8.13 -8.95 -1.91
C ALA A 76 -8.09 -9.02 -3.45
N ALA A 77 -7.91 -10.19 -4.08
CA ALA A 77 -7.76 -10.30 -5.54
C ALA A 77 -8.96 -9.74 -6.32
N TRP A 78 -10.13 -9.65 -5.68
CA TRP A 78 -11.34 -9.05 -6.23
C TRP A 78 -11.20 -7.54 -6.53
N VAL A 79 -10.22 -6.83 -5.95
CA VAL A 79 -9.97 -5.40 -6.25
C VAL A 79 -9.21 -5.17 -7.56
N ALA A 80 -8.73 -6.23 -8.23
CA ALA A 80 -7.92 -6.11 -9.45
C ALA A 80 -8.57 -5.22 -10.54
N PRO A 81 -9.88 -5.31 -10.85
CA PRO A 81 -10.50 -4.44 -11.86
C PRO A 81 -10.39 -2.94 -11.53
N LEU A 82 -10.43 -2.59 -10.23
CA LEU A 82 -10.27 -1.20 -9.78
C LEU A 82 -8.83 -0.72 -9.97
N ILE A 83 -7.86 -1.54 -9.56
CA ILE A 83 -6.43 -1.22 -9.75
C ILE A 83 -6.14 -1.07 -11.25
N MET A 84 -6.66 -1.96 -12.10
CA MET A 84 -6.52 -1.88 -13.55
C MET A 84 -7.10 -0.58 -14.11
N ALA A 85 -8.29 -0.19 -13.67
CA ALA A 85 -8.92 1.06 -14.07
C ALA A 85 -8.10 2.29 -13.65
N ALA A 86 -7.59 2.32 -12.42
CA ALA A 86 -6.75 3.41 -11.92
C ALA A 86 -5.41 3.49 -12.67
N ALA A 87 -4.78 2.34 -12.92
CA ALA A 87 -3.51 2.22 -13.62
C ALA A 87 -3.62 2.41 -15.14
N ARG A 88 -4.84 2.31 -15.70
CA ARG A 88 -5.13 2.26 -17.15
C ARG A 88 -4.37 1.13 -17.85
N VAL A 89 -4.48 -0.08 -17.31
CA VAL A 89 -3.90 -1.30 -17.90
C VAL A 89 -4.99 -2.30 -18.26
N ASP A 90 -4.78 -3.02 -19.36
CA ASP A 90 -5.77 -3.97 -19.89
C ASP A 90 -5.67 -5.36 -19.25
N GLU A 91 -4.53 -5.70 -18.64
CA GLU A 91 -4.30 -7.00 -18.00
C GLU A 91 -3.61 -6.84 -16.65
N ALA A 92 -4.08 -7.62 -15.66
CA ALA A 92 -3.46 -7.71 -14.35
C ALA A 92 -2.12 -8.47 -14.43
N PRO A 93 -1.07 -8.08 -13.68
CA PRO A 93 0.17 -8.82 -13.64
C PRO A 93 -0.05 -10.24 -13.08
N PRO A 94 0.77 -11.23 -13.49
CA PRO A 94 0.69 -12.56 -12.88
C PRO A 94 1.14 -12.49 -11.42
N GLY A 95 0.21 -12.74 -10.51
CA GLY A 95 0.46 -12.82 -9.07
C GLY A 95 -0.10 -11.64 -8.28
N ARG A 96 0.56 -11.34 -7.15
CA ARG A 96 0.07 -10.41 -6.12
C ARG A 96 0.67 -9.01 -6.20
N LEU A 97 1.82 -8.87 -6.86
CA LEU A 97 2.59 -7.63 -6.91
C LEU A 97 2.21 -6.79 -8.14
N TRP A 98 1.79 -5.56 -7.90
CA TRP A 98 1.55 -4.54 -8.92
C TRP A 98 2.63 -3.47 -8.80
N VAL A 99 3.17 -3.05 -9.94
CA VAL A 99 4.11 -1.93 -10.01
C VAL A 99 3.48 -0.87 -10.90
N LEU A 100 3.18 0.29 -10.32
CA LEU A 100 2.51 1.40 -11.00
C LEU A 100 3.40 2.64 -10.96
N PRO A 101 3.27 3.58 -11.91
CA PRO A 101 3.88 4.89 -11.77
C PRO A 101 3.26 5.69 -10.61
N ASP A 102 4.01 6.60 -9.98
CA ASP A 102 3.54 7.49 -8.90
C ASP A 102 2.32 8.33 -9.28
N ASP A 103 2.23 8.78 -10.54
CA ASP A 103 1.11 9.58 -11.05
C ASP A 103 -0.26 8.88 -10.92
N LYS A 104 -0.27 7.57 -10.60
CA LYS A 104 -1.49 6.79 -10.34
C LYS A 104 -1.95 6.82 -8.88
N LEU A 105 -1.14 7.30 -7.94
CA LEU A 105 -1.44 7.23 -6.51
C LEU A 105 -2.75 7.93 -6.17
N ILE A 106 -2.95 9.16 -6.65
CA ILE A 106 -4.15 9.94 -6.36
C ILE A 106 -5.41 9.20 -6.83
N GLN A 107 -5.42 8.76 -8.09
CA GLN A 107 -6.58 8.10 -8.65
C GLN A 107 -6.83 6.72 -8.01
N LEU A 108 -5.77 5.99 -7.67
CA LEU A 108 -5.86 4.73 -6.94
C LEU A 108 -6.47 4.93 -5.55
N MET A 109 -6.01 5.93 -4.80
CA MET A 109 -6.51 6.21 -3.45
C MET A 109 -7.98 6.64 -3.46
N ILE A 110 -8.39 7.50 -4.41
CA ILE A 110 -9.82 7.85 -4.58
C ILE A 110 -10.65 6.60 -4.85
N GLY A 111 -10.21 5.75 -5.78
CA GLY A 111 -10.94 4.53 -6.12
C GLY A 111 -11.05 3.56 -4.94
N LEU A 112 -9.94 3.31 -4.24
CA LEU A 112 -9.92 2.38 -3.11
C LEU A 112 -10.62 2.92 -1.86
N SER A 113 -10.78 4.23 -1.73
CA SER A 113 -11.20 4.86 -0.47
C SER A 113 -12.48 4.28 0.11
N GLY A 114 -13.48 4.00 -0.73
CA GLY A 114 -14.76 3.41 -0.29
C GLY A 114 -14.67 1.93 0.10
N LEU A 115 -13.55 1.26 -0.15
CA LEU A 115 -13.32 -0.15 0.15
C LEU A 115 -12.47 -0.35 1.41
N ILE A 116 -11.74 0.68 1.85
CA ILE A 116 -10.80 0.58 2.98
C ILE A 116 -11.58 0.71 4.29
N ALA A 117 -11.39 -0.24 5.20
CA ALA A 117 -11.91 -0.17 6.57
C ALA A 117 -10.92 0.49 7.53
N SER A 118 -9.62 0.20 7.36
CA SER A 118 -8.57 0.79 8.19
C SER A 118 -7.22 0.79 7.47
N SER A 119 -6.30 1.60 7.97
CA SER A 119 -4.90 1.60 7.54
C SER A 119 -3.95 1.43 8.73
N ILE A 120 -2.79 0.84 8.50
CA ILE A 120 -1.74 0.69 9.50
C ILE A 120 -0.37 0.89 8.83
N LEU A 121 0.55 1.60 9.49
CA LEU A 121 1.94 1.62 9.06
C LEU A 121 2.56 0.22 9.20
N VAL A 122 3.34 -0.18 8.23
CA VAL A 122 4.06 -1.46 8.26
C VAL A 122 5.55 -1.25 8.12
N VAL A 123 6.33 -2.18 8.68
CA VAL A 123 7.78 -2.32 8.53
C VAL A 123 8.12 -3.79 8.33
N GLY A 124 9.19 -4.09 7.59
CA GLY A 124 9.63 -5.46 7.34
C GLY A 124 8.75 -6.24 6.35
N HIS A 125 7.78 -5.60 5.69
CA HIS A 125 6.98 -6.25 4.66
C HIS A 125 7.82 -6.50 3.40
N ASN A 126 7.64 -7.66 2.78
CA ASN A 126 8.40 -8.05 1.59
C ASN A 126 7.69 -7.62 0.30
N PHE A 127 7.91 -6.39 -0.13
CA PHE A 127 7.39 -5.83 -1.39
C PHE A 127 8.01 -6.42 -2.68
N GLY A 128 8.71 -7.57 -2.61
CA GLY A 128 9.28 -8.24 -3.79
C GLY A 128 10.46 -7.53 -4.45
N LEU A 129 10.89 -6.37 -3.94
CA LEU A 129 12.00 -5.56 -4.46
C LEU A 129 13.33 -6.32 -4.55
N ARG A 130 13.56 -7.33 -3.69
CA ARG A 130 14.79 -8.13 -3.71
C ARG A 130 14.96 -9.03 -4.93
N ARG A 131 13.91 -9.24 -5.76
CA ARG A 131 13.97 -10.21 -6.87
C ARG A 131 14.34 -9.60 -8.23
N ARG A 132 14.45 -8.27 -8.36
CA ARG A 132 14.85 -7.61 -9.63
C ARG A 132 16.34 -7.25 -9.74
N MET A 133 17.12 -7.33 -8.66
CA MET A 133 18.57 -7.11 -8.71
C MET A 133 19.30 -8.43 -8.96
N GLY A 134 19.08 -9.03 -10.14
CA GLY A 134 19.61 -10.34 -10.48
C GLY A 134 19.01 -10.94 -11.75
N ALA A 135 18.88 -10.17 -12.82
CA ALA A 135 18.64 -10.70 -14.16
C ALA A 135 19.14 -9.69 -15.22
N TRP A 136 20.43 -9.87 -15.56
CA TRP A 136 21.15 -9.49 -16.80
C TRP A 136 21.24 -8.01 -17.17
#